data_AF-A0A925BA17-F1
#
_entry.id   AF-A0A925BA17-F1
#
_cell.length_a   1.000
_cell.length_b   1.000
_cell.length_c   1.000
_cell.angle_alpha   90.00
_cell.angle_beta   90.00
_cell.angle_gamma   90.00
#
_symmetry.space_group_name_H-M   'P 1'
#
loop_
_entity.id
_entity.type
_entity.pdbx_description
1 polymer ?
#
loop_
_entity_poly.entity_id
_entity_poly.type
_entity_poly.pdbx_seq_one_letter_code
_entity_poly.pdbx_strand_id
1 'polypeptide(L)'
;MGHWLGLYYTFQGGCTTSNDGVSDTPAERTPFYGGSNGTFRDSCTSSRYPGRDPVENFMDYTDDAYMFQSRGAQSSRADSLSLQYRGL
;
A
#
# COMPACT_ATOMS: atom_id res chain seq x y z
N MET A 1 -4.30 12.28 -0.98
CA MET A 1 -5.77 12.08 -0.91
C MET A 1 -6.18 10.70 -0.39
N GLY A 2 -5.40 9.62 -0.59
CA GLY A 2 -5.79 8.26 -0.19
C GLY A 2 -6.21 8.08 1.27
N HIS A 3 -5.52 8.71 2.23
CA HIS A 3 -5.95 8.66 3.64
C HIS A 3 -7.33 9.27 3.90
N TRP A 4 -7.68 10.33 3.18
CA TRP A 4 -9.03 10.89 3.27
C TRP A 4 -10.05 9.87 2.72
N LEU A 5 -9.70 9.09 1.70
CA LEU A 5 -10.52 7.98 1.21
C LEU A 5 -10.43 6.71 2.08
N GLY A 6 -9.74 6.76 3.22
CA GLY A 6 -9.68 5.63 4.17
C GLY A 6 -8.65 4.55 3.83
N LEU A 7 -7.67 4.87 2.97
CA LEU A 7 -6.50 4.03 2.72
C LEU A 7 -5.43 4.27 3.78
N TYR A 8 -4.75 3.20 4.20
CA TYR A 8 -3.59 3.27 5.08
C TYR A 8 -2.29 3.21 4.28
N TYR A 9 -1.18 3.54 4.93
CA TYR A 9 0.14 3.32 4.34
C TYR A 9 0.36 1.83 4.08
N THR A 10 1.11 1.47 3.03
CA THR A 10 1.40 0.08 2.67
C THR A 10 2.15 -0.68 3.76
N PHE A 11 3.00 0.02 4.51
CA PHE A 11 3.73 -0.47 5.67
C PHE A 11 2.94 -0.38 6.99
N GLN A 12 1.70 0.11 6.95
CA GLN A 12 0.85 0.18 8.14
C GLN A 12 0.52 -1.25 8.58
N GLY A 13 0.89 -1.61 9.81
CA GLY A 13 0.68 -2.96 10.33
C GLY A 13 1.82 -3.93 10.04
N GLY A 14 2.83 -3.54 9.27
CA GLY A 14 4.05 -4.33 9.07
C GLY A 14 3.80 -5.66 8.36
N CYS A 15 4.72 -6.62 8.56
CA CYS A 15 4.54 -8.00 8.13
C CYS A 15 3.49 -8.71 9.00
N THR A 16 2.20 -8.44 8.77
CA THR A 16 1.04 -9.09 9.41
C THR A 16 0.01 -9.50 8.36
N THR A 17 -0.90 -10.41 8.70
CA THR A 17 -1.98 -10.82 7.78
C THR A 17 -2.98 -9.69 7.52
N SER A 18 -3.16 -8.78 8.48
CA SER A 18 -4.01 -7.62 8.30
C SER A 18 -3.35 -6.56 7.41
N ASN A 19 -2.03 -6.35 7.52
CA ASN A 19 -1.30 -5.30 6.80
C ASN A 19 -2.04 -3.94 6.86
N ASP A 20 -2.14 -3.24 5.72
CA ASP A 20 -2.92 -2.03 5.48
C ASP A 20 -4.43 -2.27 5.38
N GLY A 21 -4.89 -3.51 5.57
CA GLY A 21 -6.27 -3.95 5.43
C GLY A 21 -6.74 -4.03 3.98
N VAL A 22 -5.83 -4.20 3.02
CA VAL A 22 -6.14 -4.37 1.60
C VAL A 22 -5.47 -5.63 1.07
N SER A 23 -6.25 -6.55 0.52
CA SER A 23 -5.83 -7.93 0.26
C SER A 23 -4.80 -8.08 -0.87
N ASP A 24 -4.73 -7.11 -1.79
CA ASP A 24 -3.82 -7.14 -2.94
C ASP A 24 -2.61 -6.20 -2.78
N THR A 25 -2.42 -5.63 -1.58
CA THR A 25 -1.19 -4.96 -1.15
C THR A 25 -0.26 -5.99 -0.51
N PRO A 26 0.91 -6.30 -1.10
CA PRO A 26 1.94 -7.09 -0.42
C PRO A 26 2.34 -6.45 0.92
N ALA A 27 2.60 -7.27 1.93
CA ALA A 27 2.96 -6.77 3.25
C ALA A 27 4.33 -6.11 3.24
N GLU A 28 4.46 -4.99 3.95
CA GLU A 28 5.67 -4.20 4.00
C GLU A 28 6.00 -3.83 5.45
N ARG A 29 7.26 -3.94 5.86
CA ARG A 29 7.67 -3.74 7.25
C ARG A 29 7.93 -2.28 7.61
N THR A 30 8.51 -1.52 6.69
CA THR A 30 8.96 -0.14 6.90
C THR A 30 8.73 0.64 5.61
N PRO A 31 8.52 1.97 5.66
CA PRO A 31 8.44 2.78 4.45
C PRO A 31 9.67 2.62 3.58
N PHE A 32 9.49 2.78 2.27
CA PHE A 32 10.57 3.02 1.33
C PHE A 32 10.72 4.53 1.07
N TYR A 33 11.95 4.97 0.91
CA TYR A 33 12.29 6.34 0.53
C TYR A 33 13.23 6.30 -0.69
N GLY A 34 13.06 7.23 -1.63
CA GLY A 34 13.87 7.32 -2.85
C GLY A 34 13.16 6.77 -4.08
N GLY A 35 13.93 6.25 -5.05
CA GLY A 35 13.45 5.95 -6.41
C GLY A 35 13.53 4.50 -6.87
N SER A 36 13.65 4.30 -8.18
CA SER A 36 13.52 3.02 -8.91
C SER A 36 14.34 1.82 -8.38
N ASN A 37 15.37 2.10 -7.58
CA ASN A 37 16.19 1.10 -6.88
C ASN A 37 15.36 0.19 -5.96
N GLY A 38 14.19 0.66 -5.50
CA GLY A 38 13.31 -0.04 -4.57
C GLY A 38 12.50 -1.18 -5.18
N THR A 39 12.43 -1.32 -6.50
CA THR A 39 11.55 -2.32 -7.19
C THR A 39 11.87 -3.79 -6.88
N PHE A 40 13.03 -4.04 -6.27
CA PHE A 40 13.47 -5.36 -5.80
C PHE A 40 13.39 -5.54 -4.29
N ARG A 41 12.92 -4.53 -3.56
CA ARG A 41 12.86 -4.55 -2.10
C ARG A 41 11.77 -5.50 -1.64
N ASP A 42 12.10 -6.32 -0.66
CA ASP A 42 11.19 -7.21 0.03
C ASP A 42 11.60 -7.29 1.50
N SER A 43 10.81 -6.62 2.34
CA SER A 43 11.03 -6.54 3.78
C SER A 43 10.27 -7.63 4.56
N CYS A 44 9.42 -8.40 3.88
CA CYS A 44 8.56 -9.44 4.44
C CYS A 44 8.76 -10.77 3.69
N THR A 45 9.95 -11.37 3.83
CA THR A 45 10.39 -12.54 3.02
C THR A 45 9.81 -13.91 3.40
N SER A 46 8.90 -14.00 4.38
CA SER A 46 8.32 -15.29 4.78
C SER A 46 7.33 -15.78 3.72
N SER A 47 7.20 -17.11 3.55
CA SER A 47 6.21 -17.70 2.64
C SER A 47 4.76 -17.28 2.91
N ARG A 48 4.45 -16.75 4.11
CA ARG A 48 3.13 -16.20 4.43
C ARG A 48 2.88 -14.80 3.86
N TYR A 49 3.90 -14.12 3.38
CA TYR A 49 3.86 -12.76 2.83
C TYR A 49 4.38 -12.78 1.40
N PRO A 50 3.56 -13.23 0.43
CA PRO A 50 3.98 -13.26 -0.95
C PRO A 50 4.06 -11.84 -1.54
N GLY A 51 5.08 -11.62 -2.37
CA GLY A 51 5.25 -10.38 -3.13
C GLY A 51 6.37 -9.50 -2.57
N ARG A 52 6.77 -8.52 -3.38
CA ARG A 52 7.75 -7.50 -3.01
C ARG A 52 7.05 -6.31 -2.34
N ASP A 53 7.83 -5.52 -1.61
CA ASP A 53 7.34 -4.28 -1.03
C ASP A 53 6.74 -3.40 -2.15
N PRO A 54 5.54 -2.86 -1.96
CA PRO A 54 4.80 -2.13 -3.00
C PRO A 54 5.32 -0.70 -3.16
N VAL A 55 6.62 -0.52 -3.43
CA VAL A 55 7.29 0.79 -3.46
C VAL A 55 6.77 1.77 -4.50
N GLU A 56 6.03 1.31 -5.51
CA GLU A 56 5.45 2.17 -6.55
C GLU A 56 4.01 2.63 -6.18
N ASN A 57 3.53 2.23 -5.00
CA ASN A 57 2.19 2.51 -4.53
C ASN A 57 2.07 3.96 -4.04
N PHE A 58 0.95 4.61 -4.35
CA PHE A 58 0.67 5.97 -3.85
C PHE A 58 0.55 6.07 -2.31
N MET A 59 0.43 4.94 -1.63
CA MET A 59 0.36 4.85 -0.17
C MET A 59 1.69 4.43 0.47
N ASP A 60 2.82 4.54 -0.23
CA ASP A 60 4.17 4.44 0.36
C ASP A 60 4.80 5.86 0.55
N TYR A 61 6.10 5.96 0.82
CA TYR A 61 6.89 7.18 0.96
C TYR A 61 7.99 7.37 -0.09
N THR A 62 7.96 6.55 -1.13
CA THR A 62 8.76 6.70 -2.36
C THR A 62 8.64 8.11 -2.94
N ASP A 63 9.65 8.56 -3.67
CA ASP A 63 9.58 9.85 -4.35
C ASP A 63 8.46 9.84 -5.42
N ASP A 64 7.72 10.93 -5.55
CA ASP A 64 6.56 11.08 -6.46
C ASP A 64 6.84 10.61 -7.89
N ALA A 65 8.07 10.80 -8.40
CA ALA A 65 8.48 10.38 -9.74
C ALA A 65 8.39 8.86 -9.98
N TYR A 66 8.26 8.06 -8.92
CA TYR A 66 8.21 6.61 -8.93
C TYR A 66 6.93 6.05 -8.29
N MET A 67 6.00 6.91 -7.88
CA MET A 67 4.66 6.51 -7.40
C MET A 67 3.65 6.59 -8.54
N PHE A 68 3.11 5.45 -8.98
CA PHE A 68 2.20 5.45 -10.14
C PHE A 68 1.08 4.41 -10.10
N GLN A 69 0.93 3.64 -9.02
CA GLN A 69 -0.14 2.64 -8.96
C GLN A 69 -0.95 2.65 -7.65
N SER A 70 -2.26 2.50 -7.79
CA SER A 70 -3.14 1.94 -6.76
C SER A 70 -3.44 0.50 -7.12
N ARG A 71 -3.65 -0.36 -6.13
CA ARG A 71 -4.13 -1.73 -6.37
C ARG A 71 -5.64 -1.77 -6.48
N GLY A 72 -6.19 -2.81 -7.09
CA GLY A 72 -7.62 -2.90 -7.40
C GLY A 72 -8.47 -2.85 -6.12
N ALA A 73 -8.08 -3.60 -5.09
CA ALA A 73 -8.79 -3.60 -3.82
C ALA A 73 -8.58 -2.31 -3.01
N GLN A 74 -7.50 -1.55 -3.23
CA GLN A 74 -7.36 -0.21 -2.65
C GLN A 74 -8.42 0.73 -3.23
N SER A 75 -8.61 0.74 -4.55
CA SER A 75 -9.66 1.55 -5.19
C SER A 75 -11.06 1.14 -4.69
N SER A 76 -11.36 -0.16 -4.63
CA SER A 76 -12.65 -0.64 -4.12
C SER A 76 -12.91 -0.24 -2.66
N ARG A 77 -11.87 -0.27 -1.81
CA ARG A 77 -11.98 0.19 -0.43
C ARG A 77 -12.21 1.69 -0.35
N ALA A 78 -11.47 2.48 -1.14
CA ALA A 78 -11.67 3.92 -1.23
C ALA A 78 -13.10 4.26 -1.64
N ASP A 79 -13.65 3.61 -2.68
CA ASP A 79 -15.02 3.81 -3.13
C ASP A 79 -16.04 3.45 -2.04
N SER A 80 -15.87 2.29 -1.39
CA SER A 80 -16.78 1.84 -0.33
C SER A 80 -16.80 2.81 0.86
N LEU A 81 -15.64 3.30 1.30
CA LEU A 81 -15.54 4.22 2.45
C LEU A 81 -16.00 5.63 2.06
N SER A 82 -15.79 6.03 0.81
CA SER A 82 -16.30 7.28 0.26
C SER A 82 -17.83 7.30 0.27
N LEU A 83 -18.48 6.25 -0.22
CA LEU A 83 -19.93 6.10 -0.16
C LEU A 83 -20.44 6.12 1.29
N GLN A 84 -19.79 5.37 2.18
CA GLN A 84 -20.24 5.20 3.57
C GLN A 84 -20.14 6.48 4.41
N TYR A 85 -19.01 7.20 4.29
CA TYR A 85 -18.69 8.30 5.22
C TYR A 85 -18.75 9.68 4.57
N ARG A 86 -18.85 9.76 3.24
CA ARG A 86 -18.69 11.01 2.49
C ARG A 86 -19.84 11.30 1.52
N GLY A 87 -20.70 10.33 1.24
CA GLY A 87 -21.88 10.51 0.39
C GLY A 87 -21.54 10.86 -1.06
N LEU A 88 -20.39 10.39 -1.54
CA LEU A 88 -19.92 10.53 -2.92
C LEU A 88 -20.28 9.31 -3.75
#